data_AF-A0A7V2EEP4-F1
#
_entry.id   AF-A0A7V2EEP4-F1
#
_cell.length_a   1.000
_cell.length_b   1.000
_cell.length_c   1.000
_cell.angle_alpha   90.00
_cell.angle_beta   90.00
_cell.angle_gamma   90.00
#
_symmetry.space_group_name_H-M   'P 1'
#
loop_
_entity.id
_entity.type
_entity.pdbx_description
1 polymer ?
#
loop_
_entity_poly.entity_id
_entity_poly.type
_entity_poly.pdbx_seq_one_letter_code
_entity_poly.pdbx_strand_id
1 'polypeptide(L)'
;TLKENEKVIDILPDVDARFIVIFTRFGRIKRVKLEEVLKGRMGSYIIKLKENDKVVKCLFTIGEEDILIAKEDGKVLRIKQNDIPIQSRKGSGVKGISGKNIISGCVILPNSKVITITNKGYGKKVKESEIPTLKRPAKGVYILKANEKIGSLIEVVDSFAQNENLIMITKNGMALRIDISNLQEYSRNAGGVKLIDLSENDLIACVGIIR
;
A
#
# COMPACT_ATOMS: atom_id res chain seq x y z
N THR A 1 1.84 -18.49 -18.22
CA THR A 1 3.17 -18.53 -17.58
C THR A 1 3.77 -17.14 -17.63
N LEU A 2 4.35 -16.68 -16.52
CA LEU A 2 5.05 -15.38 -16.47
C LEU A 2 6.27 -15.41 -17.41
N LYS A 3 6.59 -14.28 -18.03
CA LYS A 3 7.81 -14.14 -18.83
C LYS A 3 9.03 -14.01 -17.91
N GLU A 4 10.21 -14.19 -18.49
CA GLU A 4 11.48 -13.96 -17.80
C GLU A 4 11.50 -12.55 -17.19
N ASN A 5 11.85 -12.45 -15.90
CA ASN A 5 11.83 -11.23 -15.08
C ASN A 5 10.45 -10.64 -14.72
N GLU A 6 9.34 -11.24 -15.15
CA GLU A 6 8.02 -10.88 -14.60
C GLU A 6 7.86 -11.46 -13.19
N LYS A 7 7.29 -10.65 -12.28
CA LYS A 7 7.03 -11.03 -10.90
C LYS A 7 5.56 -10.74 -10.58
N VAL A 8 4.94 -11.64 -9.82
CA VAL A 8 3.65 -11.35 -9.19
C VAL A 8 3.88 -10.26 -8.15
N ILE A 9 3.13 -9.17 -8.26
CA ILE A 9 3.21 -8.05 -7.32
C ILE A 9 2.11 -8.13 -6.26
N ASP A 10 0.93 -8.59 -6.66
CA ASP A 10 -0.24 -8.66 -5.78
C ASP A 10 -1.12 -9.84 -6.18
N ILE A 11 -1.78 -10.44 -5.19
CA ILE A 11 -2.83 -11.44 -5.37
C ILE A 11 -4.05 -10.89 -4.64
N LEU A 12 -5.06 -10.50 -5.41
CA LEU A 12 -6.26 -9.89 -4.85
C LEU A 12 -7.28 -10.99 -4.53
N PRO A 13 -7.88 -10.98 -3.33
CA PRO A 13 -8.88 -11.96 -2.93
C PRO A 13 -10.14 -11.80 -3.77
N ASP A 14 -10.89 -12.88 -3.97
CA ASP A 14 -12.18 -12.84 -4.65
C ASP A 14 -13.23 -12.19 -3.72
N VAL A 15 -13.46 -10.90 -3.92
CA VAL A 15 -14.39 -10.08 -3.14
C VAL A 15 -15.22 -9.21 -4.08
N ASP A 16 -16.38 -8.74 -3.61
CA ASP A 16 -17.20 -7.82 -4.38
C ASP A 16 -16.45 -6.49 -4.56
N ALA A 17 -16.04 -6.22 -5.80
CA ALA A 17 -15.23 -5.08 -6.16
C ALA A 17 -15.68 -4.52 -7.51
N ARG A 18 -15.69 -3.19 -7.62
CA ARG A 18 -16.10 -2.49 -8.86
C ARG A 18 -14.91 -1.97 -9.65
N PHE A 19 -13.80 -1.70 -8.97
CA PHE A 19 -12.61 -1.15 -9.60
C PHE A 19 -11.33 -1.85 -9.11
N ILE A 20 -10.31 -1.76 -9.95
CA ILE A 20 -8.92 -1.98 -9.57
C ILE A 20 -8.22 -0.62 -9.57
N VAL A 21 -7.58 -0.29 -8.45
CA VAL A 21 -6.66 0.83 -8.33
C VAL A 21 -5.22 0.31 -8.37
N ILE A 22 -4.42 0.81 -9.31
CA ILE A 22 -3.06 0.34 -9.56
C ILE A 22 -2.08 1.46 -9.24
N PHE A 23 -1.03 1.15 -8.48
CA PHE A 23 0.05 2.06 -8.13
C PHE A 23 1.34 1.66 -8.82
N THR A 24 2.11 2.66 -9.24
CA THR A 24 3.41 2.47 -9.86
C THR A 24 4.52 3.09 -9.01
N ARG A 25 5.74 2.57 -9.13
CA ARG A 25 6.92 3.05 -8.40
C ARG A 25 7.20 4.53 -8.67
N PHE A 26 6.88 5.06 -9.86
CA PHE A 26 7.07 6.46 -10.22
C PHE A 26 5.88 7.38 -9.88
N GLY A 27 4.97 6.96 -9.01
CA GLY A 27 3.93 7.84 -8.47
C GLY A 27 2.70 7.98 -9.35
N ARG A 28 2.54 7.13 -10.37
CA ARG A 28 1.31 7.06 -11.16
C ARG A 28 0.29 6.17 -10.46
N ILE A 29 -0.97 6.57 -10.58
CA ILE A 29 -2.13 5.85 -10.09
C ILE A 29 -3.14 5.69 -11.23
N LYS A 30 -3.81 4.54 -11.30
CA LYS A 30 -4.83 4.25 -12.31
C LYS A 30 -6.03 3.59 -11.65
N ARG A 31 -7.24 4.03 -12.00
CA ARG A 31 -8.50 3.35 -11.66
C ARG A 31 -9.09 2.77 -12.94
N VAL A 32 -9.38 1.47 -12.93
CA VAL A 32 -10.03 0.74 -14.04
C VAL A 32 -11.19 -0.04 -13.49
N LYS A 33 -12.29 -0.15 -14.23
CA LYS A 33 -13.42 -0.98 -13.83
C LYS A 33 -13.02 -2.46 -13.84
N LEU A 34 -13.45 -3.22 -12.83
CA LEU A 34 -13.16 -4.65 -12.74
C LEU A 34 -13.76 -5.42 -13.94
N GLU A 35 -14.98 -5.07 -14.35
CA GLU A 35 -15.63 -5.66 -15.53
C GLU A 35 -14.77 -5.59 -16.81
N GLU A 36 -14.03 -4.50 -17.01
CA GLU A 36 -13.15 -4.32 -18.17
C GLU A 36 -11.91 -5.21 -18.12
N VAL A 37 -11.47 -5.56 -16.92
CA VAL A 37 -10.36 -6.49 -16.68
C VAL A 37 -10.82 -7.93 -16.91
N LEU A 38 -12.00 -8.29 -16.39
CA LEU A 38 -12.59 -9.63 -16.52
C LEU A 38 -12.97 -9.99 -17.96
N LYS A 39 -13.36 -9.01 -18.79
CA LYS A 39 -13.56 -9.20 -20.24
C LYS A 39 -12.24 -9.50 -20.98
N GLY A 40 -11.09 -9.29 -20.34
CA GLY A 40 -9.79 -9.58 -20.90
C GLY A 40 -9.47 -11.07 -20.91
N ARG A 41 -8.62 -11.51 -21.83
CA ARG A 41 -8.02 -12.85 -21.78
C ARG A 41 -7.01 -12.92 -20.63
N MET A 42 -6.76 -14.12 -20.12
CA MET A 42 -5.67 -14.36 -19.16
C MET A 42 -4.35 -13.79 -19.68
N GLY A 43 -3.61 -13.06 -18.82
CA GLY A 43 -2.38 -12.37 -19.21
C GLY A 43 -2.59 -11.04 -19.95
N SER A 44 -3.81 -10.48 -19.97
CA SER A 44 -4.06 -9.17 -20.59
C SER A 44 -3.37 -8.03 -19.84
N TYR A 45 -2.79 -7.10 -20.60
CA TYR A 45 -2.28 -5.85 -20.04
C TYR A 45 -3.42 -4.97 -19.51
N ILE A 46 -3.28 -4.51 -18.26
CA ILE A 46 -4.24 -3.63 -17.58
C ILE A 46 -3.68 -2.22 -17.31
N ILE A 47 -2.42 -1.96 -17.63
CA ILE A 47 -1.77 -0.65 -17.56
C ILE A 47 -0.63 -0.56 -18.57
N LYS A 48 -0.50 0.58 -19.24
CA LYS A 48 0.68 0.89 -20.05
C LYS A 48 1.72 1.59 -19.18
N LEU A 49 2.78 0.88 -18.81
CA LEU A 49 3.87 1.39 -17.99
C LEU A 49 4.78 2.34 -18.80
N LYS A 50 5.41 3.27 -18.09
CA LYS A 50 6.56 4.01 -18.62
C LYS A 50 7.80 3.14 -18.53
N GLU A 51 8.79 3.44 -19.35
CA GLU A 51 10.10 2.81 -19.28
C GLU A 51 10.67 2.90 -17.85
N ASN A 52 11.21 1.79 -17.35
CA ASN A 52 11.75 1.62 -15.99
C ASN A 52 10.76 1.81 -14.83
N ASP A 53 9.47 2.03 -15.12
CA ASP A 53 8.42 2.04 -14.10
C ASP A 53 7.89 0.63 -13.88
N LYS A 54 7.37 0.37 -12.68
CA LYS A 54 6.80 -0.93 -12.31
C LYS A 54 5.58 -0.77 -11.43
N VAL A 55 4.66 -1.72 -11.52
CA VAL A 55 3.56 -1.84 -10.57
C VAL A 55 4.14 -2.20 -9.21
N VAL A 56 3.61 -1.60 -8.14
CA VAL A 56 4.03 -1.86 -6.75
C VAL A 56 2.89 -2.35 -5.87
N LYS A 57 1.64 -2.05 -6.23
CA LYS A 57 0.46 -2.45 -5.46
C LYS A 57 -0.77 -2.40 -6.36
N CYS A 58 -1.73 -3.28 -6.10
CA CYS A 58 -3.09 -3.20 -6.64
C CYS A 58 -4.08 -3.23 -5.48
N LEU A 59 -5.22 -2.55 -5.63
CA LEU A 59 -6.31 -2.59 -4.65
C LEU A 59 -7.62 -2.83 -5.36
N PHE A 60 -8.45 -3.69 -4.78
CA PHE A 60 -9.87 -3.76 -5.10
C PHE A 60 -10.63 -2.71 -4.30
N THR A 61 -11.59 -2.05 -4.95
CA THR A 61 -12.39 -0.98 -4.37
C THR A 61 -13.82 -1.00 -4.92
N ILE A 62 -14.77 -0.47 -4.14
CA ILE A 62 -16.19 -0.41 -4.49
C ILE A 62 -16.64 0.97 -5.01
N GLY A 63 -15.88 2.04 -4.75
CA GLY A 63 -16.15 3.36 -5.35
C GLY A 63 -16.12 4.53 -4.38
N GLU A 64 -16.26 4.28 -3.08
CA GLU A 64 -16.57 5.28 -2.05
C GLU A 64 -15.40 5.55 -1.11
N GLU A 65 -14.36 4.73 -1.19
CA GLU A 65 -13.21 4.78 -0.30
C GLU A 65 -12.25 5.93 -0.66
N ASP A 66 -11.54 6.44 0.34
CA ASP A 66 -10.33 7.20 0.09
C ASP A 66 -9.17 6.23 -0.21
N ILE A 67 -8.17 6.70 -0.96
CA ILE A 67 -6.99 5.91 -1.31
C ILE A 67 -5.77 6.52 -0.64
N LEU A 68 -5.02 5.70 0.09
CA LEU A 68 -3.72 6.07 0.64
C LEU A 68 -2.60 5.58 -0.28
N ILE A 69 -1.67 6.46 -0.62
CA ILE A 69 -0.44 6.15 -1.37
C ILE A 69 0.75 6.35 -0.45
N ALA A 70 1.63 5.37 -0.31
CA ALA A 70 2.77 5.42 0.60
C ALA A 70 4.12 5.38 -0.13
N LYS A 71 5.05 6.22 0.35
CA LYS A 71 6.43 6.32 -0.12
C LYS A 71 7.40 5.75 0.91
N GLU A 72 8.53 5.28 0.39
CA GLU A 72 9.64 4.72 1.16
C GLU A 72 10.18 5.67 2.25
N ASP A 73 10.17 6.99 2.00
CA ASP A 73 10.61 8.03 2.93
C ASP A 73 9.62 8.28 4.10
N GLY A 74 8.52 7.55 4.12
CA GLY A 74 7.47 7.67 5.13
C GLY A 74 6.42 8.72 4.81
N LYS A 75 6.42 9.34 3.62
CA LYS A 75 5.30 10.20 3.19
C LYS A 75 4.13 9.38 2.67
N VAL A 76 2.93 9.83 3.02
CA VAL A 76 1.67 9.30 2.50
C VAL A 76 0.81 10.39 1.89
N LEU A 77 0.00 10.03 0.90
CA LEU A 77 -1.01 10.91 0.31
C LEU A 77 -2.35 10.18 0.35
N ARG A 78 -3.31 10.72 1.11
CA ARG A 78 -4.72 10.31 1.08
C ARG A 78 -5.46 11.18 0.07
N ILE A 79 -6.18 10.57 -0.85
CA ILE A 79 -7.00 11.24 -1.86
C ILE A 79 -8.38 10.60 -1.93
N LYS A 80 -9.39 11.35 -2.38
CA LYS A 80 -10.66 10.75 -2.75
C LYS A 80 -10.46 9.86 -3.97
N GLN A 81 -10.99 8.65 -3.95
CA GLN A 81 -10.89 7.76 -5.11
C GLN A 81 -11.45 8.39 -6.39
N ASN A 82 -12.52 9.17 -6.26
CA ASN A 82 -13.15 9.86 -7.39
C ASN A 82 -12.27 10.93 -8.04
N ASP A 83 -11.21 11.39 -7.37
CA ASP A 83 -10.21 12.23 -8.00
C ASP A 83 -9.41 11.44 -9.05
N ILE A 84 -9.37 10.11 -9.00
CA ILE A 84 -8.67 9.25 -9.98
C ILE A 84 -9.63 8.97 -11.16
N PRO A 85 -9.35 9.47 -12.37
CA PRO A 85 -10.23 9.23 -13.52
C PRO A 85 -10.26 7.74 -13.86
N ILE A 86 -11.45 7.26 -14.22
CA ILE A 86 -11.60 5.90 -14.75
C ILE A 86 -10.94 5.85 -16.13
N GLN A 87 -10.12 4.84 -16.36
CA GLN A 87 -9.43 4.61 -17.63
C GLN A 87 -9.63 3.18 -18.12
N SER A 88 -9.59 2.99 -19.44
CA SER A 88 -9.58 1.66 -20.06
C SER A 88 -8.27 0.91 -19.76
N ARG A 89 -8.23 -0.40 -20.05
CA ARG A 89 -7.01 -1.24 -19.91
C ARG A 89 -5.76 -0.64 -20.55
N LYS A 90 -5.89 0.08 -21.67
CA LYS A 90 -4.78 0.71 -22.41
C LYS A 90 -4.20 1.97 -21.73
N GLY A 91 -4.89 2.57 -20.77
CA GLY A 91 -4.45 3.79 -20.09
C GLY A 91 -3.17 3.60 -19.26
N SER A 92 -2.36 4.66 -19.15
CA SER A 92 -1.13 4.68 -18.35
C SER A 92 -1.33 5.22 -16.92
N GLY A 93 -2.55 5.51 -16.49
CA GLY A 93 -2.82 6.21 -15.23
C GLY A 93 -2.62 7.72 -15.30
N VAL A 94 -2.71 8.38 -14.15
CA VAL A 94 -2.45 9.81 -13.91
C VAL A 94 -1.41 9.97 -12.80
N LYS A 95 -0.87 11.17 -12.62
CA LYS A 95 0.03 11.44 -11.48
C LYS A 95 -0.80 11.43 -10.18
N GLY A 96 -0.46 10.53 -9.27
CA GLY A 96 -1.11 10.40 -7.95
C GLY A 96 -0.39 11.25 -6.92
N ILE A 97 0.84 10.87 -6.57
CA ILE A 97 1.70 11.59 -5.63
C ILE A 97 2.94 12.14 -6.35
N SER A 98 3.48 13.25 -5.86
CA SER A 98 4.70 13.84 -6.39
C SER A 98 5.95 13.10 -5.95
N GLY A 99 6.87 12.91 -6.89
CA GLY A 99 8.11 12.16 -6.68
C GLY A 99 7.99 10.72 -7.15
N LYS A 100 9.05 9.96 -6.90
CA LYS A 100 9.10 8.51 -7.11
C LYS A 100 9.12 7.82 -5.75
N ASN A 101 9.38 6.53 -5.79
CA ASN A 101 9.58 5.68 -4.63
C ASN A 101 8.32 5.31 -3.87
N ILE A 102 7.26 4.99 -4.62
CA ILE A 102 6.05 4.39 -4.05
C ILE A 102 6.38 2.97 -3.63
N ILE A 103 5.91 2.56 -2.45
CA ILE A 103 6.11 1.22 -1.91
C ILE A 103 4.81 0.45 -1.79
N SER A 104 3.70 1.14 -1.50
CA SER A 104 2.41 0.52 -1.27
C SER A 104 1.27 1.56 -1.26
N GLY A 105 0.06 1.08 -0.99
CA GLY A 105 -1.14 1.84 -0.71
C GLY A 105 -2.20 0.94 -0.10
N CYS A 106 -3.22 1.56 0.50
CA CYS A 106 -4.34 0.87 1.13
C CYS A 106 -5.62 1.71 0.94
N VAL A 107 -6.79 1.12 1.19
CA VAL A 107 -8.04 1.88 1.18
C VAL A 107 -8.27 2.50 2.56
N ILE A 108 -8.97 3.62 2.61
CA ILE A 108 -9.30 4.31 3.86
C ILE A 108 -10.81 4.47 3.95
N LEU A 109 -11.37 3.88 5.01
CA LEU A 109 -12.78 4.03 5.38
C LEU A 109 -12.90 4.91 6.64
N PRO A 110 -14.07 5.54 6.87
CA PRO A 110 -14.33 6.23 8.13
C PRO A 110 -14.03 5.32 9.34
N ASN A 111 -13.40 5.88 10.37
CA ASN A 111 -13.01 5.19 11.61
C ASN A 111 -11.96 4.07 11.49
N SER A 112 -11.51 3.75 10.27
CA SER A 112 -10.45 2.77 10.03
C SER A 112 -9.12 3.18 10.67
N LYS A 113 -8.20 2.22 10.73
CA LYS A 113 -6.81 2.41 11.16
C LYS A 113 -5.87 2.08 10.01
N VAL A 114 -4.71 2.75 10.02
CA VAL A 114 -3.59 2.44 9.12
C VAL A 114 -2.46 1.88 9.97
N ILE A 115 -2.03 0.68 9.64
CA ILE A 115 -0.83 0.07 10.23
C ILE A 115 0.35 0.41 9.34
N THR A 116 1.41 0.96 9.92
CA THR A 116 2.66 1.22 9.19
C THR A 116 3.71 0.20 9.59
N ILE A 117 4.45 -0.35 8.63
CA ILE A 117 5.56 -1.27 8.90
C ILE A 117 6.81 -0.82 8.16
N THR A 118 7.95 -0.81 8.87
CA THR A 118 9.26 -0.49 8.31
C THR A 118 10.11 -1.75 8.07
N ASN A 119 11.15 -1.63 7.23
CA ASN A 119 12.07 -2.74 6.98
C ASN A 119 12.86 -3.19 8.22
N LYS A 120 13.01 -2.34 9.24
CA LYS A 120 13.66 -2.69 10.52
C LYS A 120 12.67 -3.18 11.59
N GLY A 121 11.45 -3.54 11.20
CA GLY A 121 10.47 -4.15 12.11
C GLY A 121 9.82 -3.17 13.08
N TYR A 122 9.82 -1.87 12.77
CA TYR A 122 9.03 -0.90 13.53
C TYR A 122 7.63 -0.78 12.95
N GLY A 123 6.65 -0.56 13.81
CA GLY A 123 5.30 -0.27 13.38
C GLY A 123 4.42 0.37 14.43
N LYS A 124 3.23 0.77 14.00
CA LYS A 124 2.21 1.43 14.81
C LYS A 124 0.86 1.39 14.11
N LYS A 125 -0.21 1.60 14.88
CA LYS A 125 -1.52 1.97 14.34
C LYS A 125 -1.66 3.49 14.30
N VAL A 126 -2.25 4.01 13.25
CA VAL A 126 -2.56 5.44 13.10
C VAL A 126 -4.05 5.57 12.76
N LYS A 127 -4.76 6.49 13.44
CA LYS A 127 -6.16 6.78 13.11
C LYS A 127 -6.24 7.43 11.73
N GLU A 128 -7.23 7.04 10.92
CA GLU A 128 -7.43 7.65 9.61
C GLU A 128 -7.60 9.18 9.67
N SER A 129 -8.22 9.68 10.74
CA SER A 129 -8.43 11.11 10.99
C SER A 129 -7.14 11.92 11.20
N GLU A 130 -6.02 11.28 11.52
CA GLU A 130 -4.69 11.93 11.61
C GLU A 130 -4.08 12.18 10.21
N ILE A 131 -4.63 11.56 9.17
CA ILE A 131 -4.15 11.61 7.79
C ILE A 131 -5.11 12.48 6.97
N PRO A 132 -4.75 13.75 6.70
CA PRO A 132 -5.62 14.64 5.96
C PRO A 132 -5.77 14.20 4.50
N THR A 133 -6.99 14.30 3.99
CA THR A 133 -7.29 14.14 2.55
C THR A 133 -6.81 15.39 1.81
N LEU A 134 -6.02 15.19 0.74
CA LEU A 134 -5.51 16.26 -0.12
C LEU A 134 -5.94 16.01 -1.57
N LYS A 135 -5.76 17.01 -2.46
CA LYS A 135 -5.94 16.83 -3.90
C LYS A 135 -4.67 16.31 -4.55
N ARG A 136 -4.80 15.49 -5.59
CA ARG A 136 -3.66 15.06 -6.43
C ARG A 136 -3.32 16.10 -7.52
N PRO A 137 -2.04 16.23 -7.92
CA PRO A 137 -0.87 15.63 -7.28
C PRO A 137 -0.38 16.46 -6.10
N ALA A 138 -0.05 15.81 -4.98
CA ALA A 138 0.54 16.46 -3.81
C ALA A 138 1.83 15.76 -3.37
N LYS A 139 2.64 16.40 -2.52
CA LYS A 139 3.85 15.77 -1.93
C LYS A 139 3.55 14.74 -0.85
N GLY A 140 2.33 14.77 -0.30
CA GLY A 140 1.95 13.96 0.87
C GLY A 140 2.47 14.54 2.19
N VAL A 141 2.03 13.93 3.29
CA VAL A 141 2.42 14.23 4.67
C VAL A 141 3.16 13.03 5.27
N TYR A 142 4.02 13.23 6.26
CA TYR A 142 4.77 12.10 6.86
C TYR A 142 3.87 11.22 7.73
N ILE A 143 3.70 9.93 7.45
CA ILE A 143 3.12 8.97 8.42
C ILE A 143 4.16 8.40 9.39
N LEU A 144 5.43 8.61 9.07
CA LEU A 144 6.60 8.49 9.92
C LEU A 144 7.75 9.19 9.16
N LYS A 145 8.87 9.49 9.83
CA LYS A 145 10.08 9.96 9.15
C LYS A 145 11.10 8.83 9.15
N ALA A 146 11.32 8.22 7.99
CA ALA A 146 12.35 7.18 7.82
C ALA A 146 13.72 7.73 8.27
N ASN A 147 14.47 6.92 8.99
CA ASN A 147 15.79 7.25 9.51
C ASN A 147 16.58 5.96 9.78
N GLU A 148 17.84 6.10 10.21
CA GLU A 148 18.71 4.95 10.47
C GLU A 148 18.18 4.01 11.55
N LYS A 149 17.46 4.53 12.56
CA LYS A 149 16.94 3.71 13.67
C LYS A 149 15.75 2.85 13.22
N ILE A 150 14.73 3.47 12.65
CA ILE A 150 13.48 2.77 12.31
C ILE A 150 13.45 2.22 10.89
N GLY A 151 14.37 2.65 10.03
CA GLY A 151 14.42 2.23 8.64
C GLY A 151 13.37 2.87 7.73
N SER A 152 13.26 2.34 6.51
CA SER A 152 12.34 2.80 5.48
C SER A 152 10.95 2.20 5.68
N LEU A 153 9.91 2.97 5.34
CA LEU A 153 8.55 2.43 5.26
C LEU A 153 8.48 1.41 4.12
N ILE A 154 7.95 0.21 4.38
CA ILE A 154 7.82 -0.84 3.38
C ILE A 154 6.37 -1.23 3.10
N GLU A 155 5.47 -1.03 4.06
CA GLU A 155 4.08 -1.42 3.91
C GLU A 155 3.16 -0.49 4.71
N VAL A 156 1.98 -0.21 4.15
CA VAL A 156 0.84 0.34 4.87
C VAL A 156 -0.35 -0.57 4.64
N VAL A 157 -0.98 -1.04 5.72
CA VAL A 157 -2.19 -1.86 5.62
C VAL A 157 -3.35 -1.18 6.32
N ASP A 158 -4.53 -1.28 5.73
CA ASP A 158 -5.78 -0.87 6.36
C ASP A 158 -6.26 -1.94 7.36
N SER A 159 -6.91 -1.46 8.42
CA SER A 159 -7.51 -2.30 9.46
C SER A 159 -8.90 -1.75 9.79
N PHE A 160 -9.90 -2.62 9.68
CA PHE A 160 -11.33 -2.28 9.83
C PHE A 160 -12.02 -3.03 10.96
N ALA A 161 -11.53 -4.22 11.30
CA ALA A 161 -12.25 -5.18 12.11
C ALA A 161 -11.46 -5.55 13.37
N GLN A 162 -12.15 -6.24 14.27
CA GLN A 162 -11.51 -6.95 15.36
C GLN A 162 -10.98 -8.29 14.82
N ASN A 163 -9.95 -8.84 15.47
CA ASN A 163 -9.34 -10.14 15.15
C ASN A 163 -8.51 -10.21 13.86
N GLU A 164 -8.10 -9.07 13.31
CA GLU A 164 -7.14 -9.04 12.20
C GLU A 164 -5.71 -9.34 12.69
N ASN A 165 -4.97 -10.14 11.93
CA ASN A 165 -3.60 -10.51 12.25
C ASN A 165 -2.64 -9.99 11.18
N LEU A 166 -1.58 -9.33 11.62
CA LEU A 166 -0.45 -8.98 10.78
C LEU A 166 0.51 -10.16 10.71
N ILE A 167 0.86 -10.59 9.51
CA ILE A 167 1.94 -11.53 9.24
C ILE A 167 3.12 -10.75 8.66
N MET A 168 4.31 -10.94 9.21
CA MET A 168 5.55 -10.42 8.67
C MET A 168 6.53 -11.55 8.44
N ILE A 169 7.25 -11.52 7.32
CA ILE A 169 8.30 -12.49 7.00
C ILE A 169 9.60 -11.71 6.79
N THR A 170 10.67 -12.13 7.46
CA THR A 170 12.00 -11.53 7.30
C THR A 170 12.73 -12.09 6.09
N LYS A 171 13.82 -11.43 5.67
CA LYS A 171 14.65 -11.90 4.55
C LYS A 171 15.28 -13.26 4.83
N ASN A 172 15.54 -13.56 6.09
CA ASN A 172 16.08 -14.85 6.53
C ASN A 172 14.99 -15.91 6.76
N GLY A 173 13.72 -15.63 6.42
CA GLY A 173 12.63 -16.60 6.45
C GLY A 173 11.93 -16.76 7.80
N MET A 174 12.22 -15.91 8.80
CA MET A 174 11.47 -15.91 10.06
C MET A 174 10.08 -15.31 9.83
N ALA A 175 9.04 -16.03 10.22
CA ALA A 175 7.66 -15.56 10.18
C ALA A 175 7.19 -15.12 11.56
N LEU A 176 6.55 -13.96 11.64
CA LEU A 176 5.93 -13.42 12.85
C LEU A 176 4.45 -13.13 12.59
N ARG A 177 3.60 -13.52 13.54
CA ARG A 177 2.18 -13.18 13.59
C ARG A 177 1.90 -12.27 14.78
N ILE A 178 1.26 -11.14 14.54
CA ILE A 178 0.84 -10.17 15.56
C ILE A 178 -0.64 -9.93 15.43
N ASP A 179 -1.39 -10.10 16.52
CA ASP A 179 -2.75 -9.59 16.60
C ASP A 179 -2.72 -8.06 16.56
N ILE A 180 -3.40 -7.46 15.59
CA ILE A 180 -3.44 -6.00 15.40
C ILE A 180 -4.06 -5.30 16.62
N SER A 181 -4.90 -5.98 17.41
CA SER A 181 -5.43 -5.45 18.67
C SER A 181 -4.31 -5.04 19.64
N ASN A 182 -3.20 -5.79 19.68
CA ASN A 182 -2.05 -5.56 20.55
C ASN A 182 -1.13 -4.42 20.07
N LEU A 183 -1.26 -3.98 18.82
CA LEU A 183 -0.50 -2.83 18.33
C LEU A 183 -0.97 -1.56 19.03
N GLN A 184 -0.03 -0.69 19.39
CA GLN A 184 -0.36 0.58 20.02
C GLN A 184 -0.72 1.64 18.97
N GLU A 185 -1.70 2.47 19.30
CA GLU A 185 -2.06 3.64 18.49
C GLU A 185 -1.10 4.80 18.79
N TYR A 186 -0.58 5.43 17.74
CA TYR A 186 0.29 6.59 17.85
C TYR A 186 -0.10 7.67 16.86
N SER A 187 0.31 8.91 17.16
CA SER A 187 0.16 10.02 16.24
C SER A 187 0.87 9.75 14.91
N ARG A 188 0.41 10.44 13.87
CA ARG A 188 0.97 10.31 12.53
C ARG A 188 2.48 10.62 12.50
N ASN A 189 3.01 11.51 13.34
CA ASN A 189 4.43 11.87 13.29
C ASN A 189 5.36 10.96 14.11
N ALA A 190 4.82 10.08 14.97
CA ALA A 190 5.61 9.18 15.80
C ALA A 190 6.38 8.13 14.96
N GLY A 191 7.50 7.61 15.47
CA GLY A 191 8.25 6.52 14.81
C GLY A 191 7.61 5.13 14.96
N GLY A 192 6.68 4.97 15.89
CA GLY A 192 6.14 3.67 16.30
C GLY A 192 7.05 2.91 17.25
N VAL A 193 6.75 1.64 17.46
CA VAL A 193 7.46 0.73 18.38
C VAL A 193 8.08 -0.43 17.61
N LYS A 194 9.10 -1.05 18.21
CA LYS A 194 9.71 -2.25 17.64
C LYS A 194 8.73 -3.42 17.83
N LEU A 195 8.36 -4.06 16.73
CA LEU A 195 7.44 -5.21 16.70
C LEU A 195 8.17 -6.54 16.74
N ILE A 196 9.44 -6.54 16.33
CA ILE A 196 10.28 -7.73 16.26
C ILE A 196 11.75 -7.35 16.46
N ASP A 197 12.46 -8.18 17.21
CA ASP A 197 13.92 -8.14 17.30
C ASP A 197 14.52 -8.90 16.11
N LEU A 198 15.01 -8.14 15.13
CA LEU A 198 15.70 -8.69 13.96
C LEU A 198 17.14 -9.05 14.31
N SER A 199 17.60 -10.17 13.76
CA SER A 199 19.02 -10.53 13.75
C SER A 199 19.84 -9.51 12.94
N GLU A 200 21.15 -9.52 13.13
CA GLU A 200 22.04 -8.60 12.43
C GLU A 200 21.88 -8.72 10.90
N ASN A 201 21.74 -7.58 10.22
CA ASN A 201 21.49 -7.47 8.76
C ASN A 201 20.17 -8.08 8.25
N ASP A 202 19.31 -8.63 9.13
CA ASP A 202 17.98 -9.07 8.73
C ASP A 202 17.01 -7.90 8.62
N LEU A 203 16.04 -8.04 7.72
CA LEU A 203 15.03 -7.02 7.41
C LEU A 203 13.70 -7.68 7.14
N ILE A 204 12.61 -6.96 7.36
CA ILE A 204 11.29 -7.40 6.90
C ILE A 204 11.30 -7.44 5.35
N ALA A 205 10.91 -8.58 4.81
CA ALA A 205 10.83 -8.84 3.37
C ALA A 205 9.40 -8.76 2.84
N CYS A 206 8.43 -9.24 3.63
CA CYS A 206 7.02 -9.29 3.24
C CYS A 206 6.13 -9.01 4.45
N VAL A 207 4.98 -8.39 4.18
CA VAL A 207 3.94 -8.09 5.16
C VAL A 207 2.60 -8.45 4.54
N GLY A 208 1.74 -9.11 5.30
CA GLY A 208 0.38 -9.46 4.91
C GLY A 208 -0.58 -9.31 6.08
N ILE A 209 -1.87 -9.20 5.78
CA ILE A 209 -2.92 -9.18 6.78
C ILE A 209 -3.83 -10.39 6.56
N ILE A 210 -4.17 -11.07 7.66
CA ILE A 210 -5.19 -12.12 7.71
C ILE A 210 -6.41 -11.52 8.40
N ARG A 211 -7.55 -11.61 7.73
CA ARG A 211 -8.84 -11.09 8.15
C ARG A 211 -9.86 -12.21 8.25
#